data_AF-A0ABD6BDX7-F1
#
_entry.id   AF-A0ABD6BDX7-F1
#
_cell.length_a   1.000
_cell.length_b   1.000
_cell.length_c   1.000
_cell.angle_alpha   90.00
_cell.angle_beta   90.00
_cell.angle_gamma   90.00
#
_symmetry.space_group_name_H-M   'P 1'
#
loop_
_entity.id
_entity.type
_entity.pdbx_description
1 polymer ?
#
loop_
_entity_poly.entity_id
_entity_poly.type
_entity_poly.pdbx_seq_one_letter_code
_entity_poly.pdbx_strand_id
1 'polypeptide(L)'
;MEKTPQGTSVGVDDPYEFAGVCDYLTGDGNCRYAFDHYEHDPAFARERANEEYACPVVDPESGWSWADCPHFRSRNRDRECVRCGLEEKRLAHDDERPLLEEHHLSYSRDGDTLSHEITVYLCRWCHSKVHDSWARITDDAAVDPEAIAALEERRSREQSELGFESAAERYDRDE
;
A
#
# COMPACT_ATOMS: atom_id res chain seq x y z
N MET A 1 -4.99 16.70 11.97
CA MET A 1 -5.22 15.24 12.13
C MET A 1 -6.70 14.94 12.12
N GLU A 2 -7.20 14.50 10.97
CA GLU A 2 -8.51 13.85 10.92
C GLU A 2 -8.44 12.53 11.71
N LYS A 3 -9.49 12.27 12.48
CA LYS A 3 -9.64 11.03 13.24
C LYS A 3 -10.57 10.11 12.45
N THR A 4 -10.30 8.81 12.50
CA THR A 4 -11.29 7.81 12.09
C THR A 4 -12.60 8.02 12.90
N PRO A 5 -13.75 7.54 12.43
CA PRO A 5 -15.00 7.52 13.21
C PRO A 5 -14.87 6.86 14.59
N GLN A 6 -13.86 6.01 14.77
CA GLN A 6 -13.52 5.31 16.01
C GLN A 6 -12.47 6.06 16.88
N GLY A 7 -11.99 7.22 16.43
CA GLY A 7 -11.08 8.09 17.19
C GLY A 7 -9.58 7.81 17.03
N THR A 8 -9.19 6.78 16.28
CA THR A 8 -7.80 6.42 15.98
C THR A 8 -7.23 7.35 14.90
N SER A 9 -6.03 7.87 15.12
CA SER A 9 -5.30 8.69 14.15
C SER A 9 -4.88 7.86 12.93
N VAL A 10 -5.19 8.34 11.73
CA VAL A 10 -4.67 7.75 10.46
C VAL A 10 -3.19 8.07 10.23
N GLY A 11 -2.63 8.99 11.03
CA GLY A 11 -1.20 9.32 11.03
C GLY A 11 -0.78 10.43 10.06
N VAL A 12 -1.72 11.06 9.34
CA VAL A 12 -1.46 12.11 8.31
C VAL A 12 -2.45 13.28 8.45
N ASP A 13 -2.10 14.45 7.89
CA ASP A 13 -3.02 15.59 7.79
C ASP A 13 -3.84 15.56 6.50
N ASP A 14 -3.22 15.18 5.37
CA ASP A 14 -3.88 14.97 4.08
C ASP A 14 -3.49 13.60 3.50
N PRO A 15 -4.43 12.65 3.31
CA PRO A 15 -4.12 11.35 2.72
C PRO A 15 -3.71 11.42 1.25
N TYR A 16 -4.10 12.46 0.50
CA TYR A 16 -3.77 12.59 -0.92
C TYR A 16 -2.31 12.94 -1.18
N GLU A 17 -1.57 13.42 -0.17
CA GLU A 17 -0.11 13.58 -0.26
C GLU A 17 0.61 12.24 -0.50
N PHE A 18 -0.04 11.13 -0.15
CA PHE A 18 0.47 9.77 -0.33
C PHE A 18 -0.21 9.02 -1.48
N ALA A 19 -1.18 9.65 -2.15
CA ALA A 19 -1.91 9.05 -3.24
C ALA A 19 -1.08 9.08 -4.53
N GLY A 20 -1.03 7.94 -5.22
CA GLY A 20 -0.51 7.81 -6.57
C GLY A 20 -1.64 7.87 -7.60
N VAL A 21 -1.40 7.23 -8.74
CA VAL A 21 -2.43 7.03 -9.77
C VAL A 21 -3.51 6.06 -9.29
N CYS A 22 -4.73 6.22 -9.81
CA CYS A 22 -5.82 5.31 -9.50
C CYS A 22 -5.53 3.87 -9.97
N ASP A 23 -5.82 2.87 -9.15
CA ASP A 23 -5.64 1.45 -9.46
C ASP A 23 -6.55 0.94 -10.60
N TYR A 24 -7.59 1.71 -10.90
CA TYR A 24 -8.51 1.44 -12.01
C TYR A 24 -8.17 2.22 -13.28
N LEU A 25 -7.18 3.11 -13.25
CA LEU A 25 -6.71 3.79 -14.44
C LEU A 25 -5.90 2.82 -15.30
N THR A 26 -6.30 2.66 -16.56
CA THR A 26 -5.55 1.88 -17.54
C THR A 26 -4.48 2.75 -18.21
N GLY A 27 -3.47 2.12 -18.83
CA GLY A 27 -2.36 2.85 -19.46
C GLY A 27 -2.76 3.72 -20.65
N ASP A 28 -3.93 3.46 -21.24
CA ASP A 28 -4.58 4.21 -22.31
C ASP A 28 -5.55 5.30 -21.80
N GLY A 29 -5.63 5.52 -20.49
CA GLY A 29 -6.42 6.62 -19.90
C GLY A 29 -7.87 6.26 -19.59
N ASN A 30 -8.26 4.98 -19.65
CA ASN A 30 -9.63 4.53 -19.40
C ASN A 30 -9.87 4.14 -17.94
N CYS A 31 -11.12 4.23 -17.51
CA CYS A 31 -11.61 3.88 -16.19
C CYS A 31 -12.10 2.43 -16.17
N ARG A 32 -11.23 1.50 -15.76
CA ARG A 32 -11.58 0.08 -15.63
C ARG A 32 -12.69 -0.17 -14.60
N TYR A 33 -12.81 0.65 -13.56
CA TYR A 33 -13.86 0.51 -12.54
C TYR A 33 -15.25 0.56 -13.17
N ALA A 34 -15.50 1.57 -14.02
CA ALA A 34 -16.79 1.75 -14.66
C ALA A 34 -17.16 0.58 -15.59
N PHE A 35 -16.17 -0.14 -16.11
CA PHE A 35 -16.36 -1.30 -16.96
C PHE A 35 -16.55 -2.59 -16.14
N ASP A 36 -15.63 -2.91 -15.22
CA ASP A 36 -15.63 -4.16 -14.45
C ASP A 36 -16.66 -4.17 -13.31
N HIS A 37 -17.04 -2.99 -12.80
CA HIS A 37 -17.91 -2.81 -11.63
C HIS A 37 -19.16 -1.98 -11.96
N TYR A 38 -19.67 -2.09 -13.19
CA TYR A 38 -20.79 -1.28 -13.67
C TYR A 38 -22.07 -1.40 -12.80
N GLU A 39 -22.25 -2.50 -12.08
CA GLU A 39 -23.40 -2.73 -11.20
C GLU A 39 -23.28 -2.00 -9.86
N HIS A 40 -22.06 -1.66 -9.42
CA HIS A 40 -21.83 -1.02 -8.13
C HIS A 40 -22.26 0.45 -8.14
N ASP A 41 -22.03 1.14 -9.26
CA ASP A 41 -22.53 2.50 -9.50
C ASP A 41 -22.98 2.63 -10.98
N PRO A 42 -24.23 2.23 -11.27
CA PRO A 42 -24.74 2.23 -12.64
C PRO A 42 -24.81 3.63 -13.27
N ALA A 43 -24.94 4.69 -12.46
CA ALA A 43 -25.00 6.06 -12.96
C ALA A 43 -23.62 6.49 -13.46
N PHE A 44 -22.59 6.31 -12.64
CA PHE A 44 -21.20 6.58 -13.03
C PHE A 44 -20.77 5.71 -14.20
N ALA A 45 -21.08 4.41 -14.18
CA ALA A 45 -20.74 3.49 -15.26
C ALA A 45 -21.36 3.90 -16.59
N ARG A 46 -22.63 4.34 -16.58
CA ARG A 46 -23.31 4.84 -17.79
C ARG A 46 -22.71 6.14 -18.30
N GLU A 47 -22.39 7.08 -17.40
CA GLU A 47 -21.72 8.34 -17.78
C GLU A 47 -20.38 8.05 -18.44
N ARG A 48 -19.57 7.19 -17.83
CA ARG A 48 -18.28 6.77 -18.41
C ARG A 48 -18.46 6.03 -19.72
N ALA A 49 -19.46 5.15 -19.86
CA ALA A 49 -19.72 4.45 -21.12
C ALA A 49 -20.07 5.40 -22.29
N ASN A 50 -20.74 6.53 -22.02
CA ASN A 50 -21.00 7.56 -23.04
C ASN A 50 -19.72 8.29 -23.49
N GLU A 51 -18.72 8.33 -22.62
CA GLU A 51 -17.39 8.93 -22.85
C GLU A 51 -16.35 7.85 -23.21
N GLU A 52 -16.77 6.72 -23.78
CA GLU A 52 -15.89 5.60 -24.17
C GLU A 52 -15.00 5.08 -23.02
N TYR A 53 -15.48 5.20 -21.79
CA TYR A 53 -14.79 4.91 -20.53
C TYR A 53 -13.57 5.79 -20.22
N ALA A 54 -13.39 6.93 -20.89
CA ALA A 54 -12.33 7.88 -20.56
C ALA A 54 -12.37 8.27 -19.08
N CYS A 55 -11.21 8.23 -18.41
CA CYS A 55 -11.10 8.63 -17.03
C CYS A 55 -11.08 10.17 -16.94
N PRO A 56 -12.05 10.80 -16.25
CA PRO A 56 -12.12 12.26 -16.19
C PRO A 56 -10.91 12.87 -15.49
N VAL A 57 -10.33 12.20 -14.48
CA VAL A 57 -9.22 12.78 -13.69
C VAL A 57 -7.94 13.01 -14.51
N VAL A 58 -7.71 12.21 -15.55
CA VAL A 58 -6.53 12.37 -16.41
C VAL A 58 -6.82 13.17 -17.67
N ASP A 59 -8.08 13.54 -17.90
CA ASP A 59 -8.47 14.47 -18.94
C ASP A 59 -8.17 15.92 -18.48
N PRO A 60 -7.26 16.64 -19.13
CA PRO A 60 -6.90 18.00 -18.74
C PRO A 60 -8.06 19.00 -18.84
N GLU A 61 -9.08 18.72 -19.64
CA GLU A 61 -10.23 19.61 -19.84
C GLU A 61 -11.33 19.42 -18.78
N SER A 62 -11.32 18.32 -18.03
CA SER A 62 -12.39 17.97 -17.10
C SER A 62 -12.37 18.81 -15.81
N GLY A 63 -11.19 19.26 -15.39
CA GLY A 63 -10.96 19.89 -14.09
C GLY A 63 -11.08 18.95 -12.88
N TRP A 64 -11.22 17.64 -13.08
CA TRP A 64 -11.32 16.66 -12.00
C TRP A 64 -9.94 16.36 -11.39
N SER A 65 -9.90 16.30 -10.07
CA SER A 65 -8.81 15.73 -9.29
C SER A 65 -9.15 14.32 -8.80
N TRP A 66 -8.18 13.63 -8.21
CA TRP A 66 -8.43 12.34 -7.55
C TRP A 66 -9.47 12.43 -6.43
N ALA A 67 -9.58 13.60 -5.77
CA ALA A 67 -10.56 13.83 -4.72
C ALA A 67 -12.00 13.96 -5.24
N ASP A 68 -12.18 14.21 -6.54
CA ASP A 68 -13.51 14.34 -7.16
C ASP A 68 -14.06 13.00 -7.67
N CYS A 69 -13.19 11.99 -7.82
CA CYS A 69 -13.59 10.69 -8.37
C CYS A 69 -14.15 9.76 -7.30
N PRO A 70 -15.46 9.44 -7.28
CA PRO A 70 -16.11 8.72 -6.17
C PRO A 70 -15.57 7.30 -5.91
N HIS A 71 -14.90 6.73 -6.91
CA HIS A 71 -14.34 5.38 -6.89
C HIS A 71 -12.81 5.38 -6.88
N PHE A 72 -12.20 6.50 -6.50
CA PHE A 72 -10.75 6.61 -6.42
C PHE A 72 -10.18 5.60 -5.43
N ARG A 73 -9.19 4.85 -5.90
CA ARG A 73 -8.41 3.92 -5.10
C ARG A 73 -6.95 4.04 -5.50
N SER A 74 -6.08 4.23 -4.52
CA SER A 74 -4.64 4.31 -4.73
C SER A 74 -3.94 3.45 -3.69
N ARG A 75 -3.45 2.30 -4.12
CA ARG A 75 -2.51 1.50 -3.35
C ARG A 75 -1.08 1.85 -3.74
N ASN A 76 -0.30 2.29 -2.77
CA ASN A 76 1.14 2.42 -2.91
C ASN A 76 1.73 1.04 -3.30
N ARG A 77 2.57 1.03 -4.34
CA ARG A 77 3.16 -0.20 -4.89
C ARG A 77 4.61 -0.40 -4.45
N ASP A 78 5.22 0.64 -3.89
CA ASP A 78 6.56 0.60 -3.32
C ASP A 78 6.49 -0.25 -2.06
N ARG A 79 7.20 -1.37 -2.08
CA ARG A 79 7.27 -2.31 -0.97
C ARG A 79 8.25 -1.81 0.07
N GLU A 80 7.99 -0.61 0.59
CA GLU A 80 8.79 0.09 1.57
C GLU A 80 7.89 0.74 2.64
N CYS A 81 8.34 0.73 3.89
CA CYS A 81 7.70 1.45 4.97
C CYS A 81 7.82 2.96 4.75
N VAL A 82 6.70 3.65 4.50
CA VAL A 82 6.69 5.10 4.24
C VAL A 82 7.18 5.97 5.42
N ARG A 83 7.28 5.40 6.63
CA ARG A 83 7.74 6.11 7.83
C ARG A 83 9.23 5.97 8.11
N CYS A 84 9.82 4.79 7.87
CA CYS A 84 11.22 4.51 8.25
C CYS A 84 12.09 3.95 7.13
N GLY A 85 11.54 3.75 5.93
CA GLY A 85 12.30 3.25 4.78
C GLY A 85 12.65 1.76 4.83
N LEU A 86 12.05 0.97 5.74
CA LEU A 86 12.28 -0.48 5.75
C LEU A 86 11.67 -1.11 4.49
N GLU A 87 12.50 -1.72 3.65
CA GLU A 87 12.08 -2.48 2.48
C GLU A 87 11.52 -3.87 2.85
N GLU A 88 10.55 -4.36 2.08
CA GLU A 88 10.05 -5.72 2.21
C GLU A 88 11.09 -6.74 1.73
N LYS A 89 11.14 -7.89 2.41
CA LYS A 89 11.86 -9.07 1.95
C LYS A 89 10.96 -10.28 2.17
N ARG A 90 10.33 -10.74 1.10
CA ARG A 90 9.50 -11.96 1.13
C ARG A 90 10.37 -13.17 0.82
N LEU A 91 10.28 -14.18 1.67
CA LEU A 91 10.77 -15.52 1.37
C LEU A 91 9.67 -16.26 0.62
N ALA A 92 10.00 -16.86 -0.52
CA ALA A 92 9.06 -17.72 -1.21
C ALA A 92 8.81 -18.95 -0.34
N HIS A 93 7.54 -19.37 -0.20
CA HIS A 93 7.13 -20.54 0.58
C HIS A 93 7.21 -20.42 2.12
N ASP A 94 7.34 -19.19 2.64
CA ASP A 94 7.25 -18.92 4.08
C ASP A 94 5.91 -18.23 4.42
N ASP A 95 5.18 -18.77 5.40
CA ASP A 95 3.91 -18.25 5.92
C ASP A 95 4.11 -17.26 7.09
N GLU A 96 5.36 -16.92 7.43
CA GLU A 96 5.69 -15.91 8.43
C GLU A 96 5.02 -14.57 8.15
N ARG A 97 4.58 -13.90 9.24
CA ARG A 97 4.03 -12.54 9.17
C ARG A 97 4.97 -11.61 8.40
N PRO A 98 4.49 -10.90 7.36
CA PRO A 98 5.34 -10.04 6.53
C PRO A 98 5.97 -8.91 7.34
N LEU A 99 7.06 -8.34 6.80
CA LEU A 99 7.67 -7.16 7.42
C LEU A 99 6.78 -5.93 7.25
N LEU A 100 6.14 -5.79 6.09
CA LEU A 100 5.24 -4.70 5.76
C LEU A 100 3.76 -5.10 5.81
N GLU A 101 2.93 -4.17 6.26
CA GLU A 101 1.49 -4.28 6.41
C GLU A 101 0.80 -3.10 5.71
N GLU A 102 -0.37 -3.36 5.15
CA GLU A 102 -1.19 -2.32 4.53
C GLU A 102 -1.76 -1.41 5.61
N HIS A 103 -1.49 -0.11 5.49
CA HIS A 103 -2.02 0.93 6.34
C HIS A 103 -2.90 1.86 5.51
N HIS A 104 -4.15 2.01 5.90
CA HIS A 104 -5.13 2.77 5.14
C HIS A 104 -5.26 4.19 5.73
N LEU A 105 -5.09 5.20 4.88
CA LEU A 105 -5.09 6.61 5.28
C LEU A 105 -6.49 7.25 5.21
N SER A 106 -7.35 6.73 4.34
CA SER A 106 -8.73 7.16 4.20
C SER A 106 -9.67 5.97 4.33
N TYR A 107 -10.71 6.14 5.16
CA TYR A 107 -11.85 5.24 5.25
C TYR A 107 -13.13 6.05 5.28
N SER A 108 -14.22 5.42 4.82
CA SER A 108 -15.57 5.98 4.81
C SER A 108 -15.89 6.70 6.12
N ARG A 109 -16.19 8.00 6.03
CA ARG A 109 -16.84 8.73 7.12
C ARG A 109 -18.32 8.41 7.07
N ASP A 110 -18.90 8.07 8.23
CA ASP A 110 -20.30 7.65 8.38
C ASP A 110 -21.28 8.41 7.46
N GLY A 111 -22.01 7.65 6.64
CA GLY A 111 -23.31 8.05 6.11
C GLY A 111 -23.38 8.54 4.66
N ASP A 112 -22.40 9.29 4.14
CA ASP A 112 -22.55 9.94 2.82
C ASP A 112 -21.28 9.89 1.94
N THR A 113 -21.29 8.90 1.05
CA THR A 113 -20.95 9.01 -0.39
C THR A 113 -19.52 9.25 -0.90
N LEU A 114 -18.43 8.98 -0.17
CA LEU A 114 -17.11 8.77 -0.82
C LEU A 114 -16.29 7.68 -0.11
N SER A 115 -15.98 6.60 -0.83
CA SER A 115 -15.25 5.42 -0.34
C SER A 115 -13.80 5.39 -0.84
N HIS A 116 -13.09 6.51 -0.78
CA HIS A 116 -11.73 6.54 -1.31
C HIS A 116 -10.83 5.66 -0.44
N GLU A 117 -10.13 4.74 -1.08
CA GLU A 117 -9.19 3.84 -0.43
C GLU A 117 -7.78 4.24 -0.84
N ILE A 118 -7.10 4.98 0.04
CA ILE A 118 -5.68 5.29 -0.09
C ILE A 118 -4.92 4.40 0.90
N THR A 119 -4.07 3.53 0.36
CA THR A 119 -3.34 2.54 1.15
C THR A 119 -1.84 2.71 0.94
N VAL A 120 -1.09 2.74 2.03
CA VAL A 120 0.38 2.76 2.06
C VAL A 120 0.91 1.51 2.77
N TYR A 121 2.22 1.28 2.73
CA TYR A 121 2.87 0.23 3.51
C TYR A 121 3.57 0.82 4.72
N LEU A 122 3.37 0.19 5.88
CA LEU A 122 4.16 0.43 7.09
C LEU A 122 4.79 -0.89 7.53
N CYS A 123 6.01 -0.86 8.07
CA CYS A 123 6.53 -2.03 8.73
C CYS A 123 5.70 -2.33 9.99
N ARG A 124 5.54 -3.59 10.37
CA ARG A 124 4.68 -4.00 11.50
C ARG A 124 4.95 -3.25 12.82
N TRP A 125 6.21 -2.83 13.03
CA TRP A 125 6.59 -1.99 14.18
C TRP A 125 6.12 -0.54 14.07
N CYS A 126 6.28 0.09 12.90
CA CYS A 126 5.77 1.44 12.67
C CYS A 126 4.24 1.47 12.63
N HIS A 127 3.63 0.43 12.05
CA HIS A 127 2.17 0.28 11.99
C HIS A 127 1.56 0.24 13.39
N SER A 128 2.10 -0.61 14.27
CA SER A 128 1.71 -0.62 15.70
C SER A 128 1.97 0.74 16.35
N LYS A 129 3.12 1.39 16.13
CA LYS A 129 3.37 2.74 16.68
C LYS A 129 2.33 3.78 16.23
N VAL A 130 1.87 3.77 14.98
CA VAL A 130 0.86 4.73 14.50
C VAL A 130 -0.51 4.50 15.13
N HIS A 131 -0.86 3.25 15.44
CA HIS A 131 -2.15 2.91 16.06
C HIS A 131 -2.14 2.94 17.60
N ASP A 132 -1.07 2.45 18.21
CA ASP A 132 -0.94 2.27 19.66
C ASP A 132 -0.27 3.48 20.34
N SER A 133 0.22 4.46 19.55
CA SER A 133 0.82 5.70 20.06
C SER A 133 0.37 6.92 19.25
N TRP A 134 0.79 8.12 19.67
CA TRP A 134 0.50 9.38 18.98
C TRP A 134 1.45 9.66 17.79
N ALA A 135 2.22 8.66 17.36
CA ALA A 135 3.18 8.81 16.27
C ALA A 135 2.49 9.05 14.92
N ARG A 136 3.08 9.91 14.10
CA ARG A 136 2.65 10.16 12.72
C ARG A 136 3.47 9.35 11.74
N ILE A 137 2.93 9.17 10.55
CA ILE A 137 3.64 8.56 9.43
C ILE A 137 4.72 9.51 8.90
N THR A 138 4.46 10.81 8.97
CA THR A 138 5.38 11.87 8.54
C THR A 138 6.46 12.21 9.57
N ASP A 139 6.46 11.57 10.75
CA ASP A 139 7.50 11.81 11.75
C ASP A 139 8.80 11.12 11.34
N ASP A 140 9.93 11.82 11.48
CA ASP A 140 11.24 11.20 11.31
C ASP A 140 11.40 9.99 12.23
N ALA A 141 11.69 8.83 11.64
CA ALA A 141 11.81 7.58 12.37
C ALA A 141 13.00 6.77 11.89
N ALA A 142 13.89 6.43 12.83
CA ALA A 142 14.87 5.38 12.60
C ALA A 142 14.18 4.02 12.50
N VAL A 143 14.74 3.12 11.70
CA VAL A 143 14.31 1.72 11.63
C VAL A 143 14.51 1.08 13.01
N ASP A 144 13.50 0.35 13.45
CA ASP A 144 13.54 -0.36 14.72
C ASP A 144 14.64 -1.44 14.71
N PRO A 145 15.49 -1.57 15.74
CA PRO A 145 16.52 -2.62 15.79
C PRO A 145 15.97 -4.03 15.58
N GLU A 146 14.75 -4.30 16.07
CA GLU A 146 14.07 -5.59 15.88
C GLU A 146 13.62 -5.79 14.44
N ALA A 147 13.29 -4.70 13.75
CA ALA A 147 12.99 -4.73 12.32
C ALA A 147 14.23 -5.03 11.47
N ILE A 148 15.37 -4.46 11.84
CA ILE A 148 16.66 -4.75 11.21
C ILE A 148 17.00 -6.23 11.42
N ALA A 149 16.91 -6.72 12.65
CA ALA A 149 17.19 -8.12 12.97
C ALA A 149 16.33 -9.09 12.14
N ALA A 150 15.03 -8.81 12.01
CA ALA A 150 14.12 -9.63 11.20
C ALA A 150 14.45 -9.58 9.70
N LEU A 151 14.86 -8.42 9.17
CA LEU A 151 15.29 -8.30 7.78
C LEU A 151 16.58 -9.09 7.52
N GLU A 152 17.56 -9.00 8.41
CA GLU A 152 18.83 -9.72 8.30
C GLU A 152 18.66 -11.23 8.47
N GLU A 153 17.74 -11.68 9.34
CA GLU A 153 17.36 -13.09 9.45
C GLU A 153 16.81 -13.62 8.12
N ARG A 154 15.90 -12.87 7.49
CA ARG A 154 15.35 -13.25 6.17
C ARG A 154 16.41 -13.28 5.08
N ARG A 155 17.32 -12.30 5.05
CA ARG A 155 18.46 -12.29 4.13
C ARG A 155 19.37 -13.49 4.33
N SER A 156 19.62 -13.87 5.58
CA SER A 156 20.45 -15.04 5.92
C SER A 156 19.80 -16.34 5.44
N ARG A 157 18.48 -16.49 5.61
CA ARG A 157 17.73 -17.66 5.13
C ARG A 157 17.76 -17.77 3.60
N GLU A 158 17.46 -16.69 2.89
CA GLU A 158 17.55 -16.66 1.41
C GLU A 158 18.97 -17.03 0.94
N GLN A 159 20.01 -16.48 1.59
CA GLN A 159 21.39 -16.84 1.26
C GLN A 159 21.70 -18.32 1.53
N SER A 160 21.12 -18.91 2.59
CA SER A 160 21.30 -20.34 2.87
C SER A 160 20.61 -21.23 1.84
N GLU A 161 19.45 -20.84 1.32
CA GLU A 161 18.72 -21.57 0.28
C GLU A 161 19.42 -21.48 -1.09
N LEU A 162 20.02 -20.33 -1.39
CA LEU A 162 20.85 -20.12 -2.57
C LEU A 162 22.29 -20.63 -2.39
N GLY A 163 22.63 -21.08 -1.18
CA GLY A 163 23.94 -21.56 -0.80
C GLY A 163 24.31 -22.82 -1.56
N PHE A 164 25.35 -22.73 -2.38
CA PHE A 164 25.96 -23.90 -2.99
C PHE A 164 26.94 -24.54 -2.01
N GLU A 165 26.62 -25.74 -1.54
CA GLU A 165 27.56 -26.56 -0.75
C GLU A 165 28.60 -27.14 -1.72
N SER A 166 29.87 -26.73 -1.58
CA SER A 166 30.93 -27.23 -2.46
C SER A 166 31.25 -28.69 -2.17
N ALA A 167 31.75 -29.42 -3.17
CA ALA A 167 32.08 -30.83 -2.99
C ALA A 167 33.15 -31.05 -1.90
N ALA A 168 34.07 -30.11 -1.68
CA ALA A 168 35.09 -30.19 -0.65
C ALA A 168 34.50 -30.12 0.77
N GLU A 169 33.53 -29.23 0.99
CA GLU A 169 32.83 -29.09 2.28
C GLU A 169 31.99 -30.32 2.65
N ARG A 170 31.61 -31.12 1.65
CA ARG A 170 30.87 -32.37 1.88
C ARG A 170 31.77 -33.52 2.36
N TYR A 171 33.03 -33.57 1.93
CA TYR A 171 33.97 -34.63 2.34
C TYR A 171 34.53 -34.45 3.75
N ASP A 172 34.71 -33.20 4.22
CA ASP A 172 35.22 -32.91 5.58
C ASP A 172 34.20 -33.22 6.70
N ARG A 173 32.93 -33.49 6.37
CA ARG A 173 31.87 -33.79 7.37
C ARG A 173 31.72 -35.29 7.66
N ASP A 174 32.35 -36.13 6.84
CA ASP A 174 32.26 -37.60 6.92
C ASP A 174 33.50 -38.26 7.58
N GLU A 175 34.44 -37.48 8.14
CA GLU A 175 35.52 -37.91 9.05
C GLU A 175 35.24 -37.56 10.53
#